data_AF-A0A1B8V8X0-F1
#
_entry.id   AF-A0A1B8V8X0-F1
#
_cell.length_a   1.000
_cell.length_b   1.000
_cell.length_c   1.000
_cell.angle_alpha   90.00
_cell.angle_beta   90.00
_cell.angle_gamma   90.00
#
_symmetry.space_group_name_H-M   'P 1'
#
loop_
_entity.id
_entity.type
_entity.pdbx_description
1 polymer ?
#
loop_
_entity_poly.entity_id
_entity_poly.type
_entity_poly.pdbx_seq_one_letter_code
_entity_poly.pdbx_strand_id
1 'polypeptide(L)'
;MMDVGDLVELEGWLVIIDYKLFLIPDEFSEDYESGEKIEISRPEIIFSIIEKVLPLAGGKSFIFHKSKLSGVLTGDFPVKISPVSLLVEERGQGFVCIDLEGDNFETYKAQYEEFVKGKRGVGSSDWIDWL
;
A
#
# COMPACT_ATOMS: atom_id res chain seq x y z
N MET A 1 -19.09 -7.93 -13.59
CA MET A 1 -17.76 -8.34 -14.07
C MET A 1 -16.94 -7.07 -14.06
N MET A 2 -15.81 -7.05 -13.37
CA MET A 2 -14.89 -5.91 -13.44
C MET A 2 -13.95 -6.20 -14.61
N ASP A 3 -13.88 -5.28 -15.56
CA ASP A 3 -13.03 -5.38 -16.73
C ASP A 3 -11.84 -4.43 -16.60
N VAL A 4 -10.71 -4.77 -17.23
CA VAL A 4 -9.54 -3.87 -17.25
C VAL A 4 -9.97 -2.53 -17.88
N GLY A 5 -9.64 -1.43 -17.20
CA GLY A 5 -10.08 -0.08 -17.54
C GLY A 5 -11.24 0.43 -16.69
N ASP A 6 -11.93 -0.43 -15.95
CA ASP A 6 -13.01 -0.02 -15.05
C ASP A 6 -12.48 0.80 -13.87
N LEU A 7 -13.21 1.85 -13.51
CA LEU A 7 -13.04 2.56 -12.24
C LEU A 7 -13.75 1.78 -11.15
N VAL A 8 -13.02 1.43 -10.09
CA VAL A 8 -13.54 0.68 -8.95
C VAL A 8 -13.33 1.44 -7.65
N GLU A 9 -14.23 1.22 -6.70
CA GLU A 9 -14.12 1.69 -5.32
C GLU A 9 -14.10 0.47 -4.40
N LEU A 10 -13.10 0.40 -3.54
CA LEU A 10 -12.83 -0.74 -2.66
C LEU A 10 -12.53 -0.26 -1.25
N GLU A 11 -12.95 -1.05 -0.27
CA GLU A 11 -12.61 -0.89 1.14
C GLU A 11 -11.94 -2.18 1.64
N GLY A 12 -10.96 -2.03 2.53
CA GLY A 12 -10.25 -3.17 3.11
C GLY A 12 -9.04 -2.74 3.93
N TRP A 13 -8.14 -3.68 4.20
CA TRP A 13 -6.91 -3.40 4.94
C TRP A 13 -5.74 -3.21 3.99
N LEU A 14 -5.04 -2.09 4.15
CA LEU A 14 -3.84 -1.77 3.42
C LEU A 14 -2.65 -2.42 4.12
N VAL A 15 -1.91 -3.24 3.38
CA VAL A 15 -0.76 -3.99 3.87
C VAL A 15 0.42 -3.92 2.91
N ILE A 16 1.63 -3.97 3.46
CA ILE A 16 2.85 -4.20 2.71
C ILE A 16 3.24 -5.69 2.77
N ILE A 17 3.47 -6.29 1.60
CA ILE A 17 4.00 -7.66 1.43
C ILE A 17 5.12 -7.60 0.40
N ASP A 18 6.28 -8.16 0.69
CA ASP A 18 7.44 -8.18 -0.23
C ASP A 18 7.75 -6.82 -0.89
N TYR A 19 7.67 -5.75 -0.09
CA TYR A 19 7.93 -4.37 -0.53
C TYR A 19 6.93 -3.80 -1.55
N LYS A 20 5.77 -4.42 -1.69
CA LYS A 20 4.66 -3.93 -2.49
C LYS A 20 3.45 -3.63 -1.61
N LEU A 21 2.56 -2.80 -2.13
CA LEU A 21 1.35 -2.38 -1.45
C LEU A 21 0.15 -3.20 -1.92
N PHE A 22 -0.65 -3.69 -0.99
CA PHE A 22 -1.83 -4.49 -1.26
C PHE A 22 -3.02 -4.02 -0.44
N LEU A 23 -4.21 -4.18 -1.00
CA LEU A 23 -5.47 -4.13 -0.27
C LEU A 23 -5.96 -5.56 -0.08
N ILE A 24 -6.19 -5.97 1.17
CA ILE A 24 -6.82 -7.25 1.52
C ILE A 24 -8.26 -7.00 1.98
N PRO A 25 -9.19 -7.96 1.78
CA PRO A 25 -10.57 -7.83 2.23
C PRO A 25 -10.68 -7.58 3.75
N ASP A 26 -11.79 -6.98 4.19
CA ASP A 26 -12.07 -6.79 5.62
C ASP A 26 -12.14 -8.13 6.39
N GLU A 27 -12.71 -9.14 5.74
CA GLU A 27 -12.76 -10.52 6.24
C GLU A 27 -11.51 -11.28 5.78
N PHE A 28 -10.35 -10.97 6.37
CA PHE A 28 -9.09 -11.66 6.08
C PHE A 28 -8.78 -12.75 7.12
N SER A 29 -8.07 -13.80 6.70
CA SER A 29 -7.48 -14.79 7.60
C SER A 29 -6.13 -14.31 8.16
N GLU A 30 -5.69 -14.85 9.31
CA GLU A 30 -4.37 -14.52 9.87
C GLU A 30 -3.20 -14.71 8.87
N ASP A 31 -3.31 -15.67 7.96
CA ASP A 31 -2.37 -15.87 6.83
C ASP A 31 -2.77 -15.07 5.58
N TYR A 32 -2.97 -13.75 5.74
CA TYR A 32 -3.40 -12.89 4.63
C TYR A 32 -2.40 -12.82 3.48
N GLU A 33 -1.13 -13.18 3.70
CA GLU A 33 -0.10 -13.21 2.67
C GLU A 33 -0.42 -14.23 1.56
N SER A 34 -1.01 -15.37 1.91
CA SER A 34 -1.42 -16.41 0.95
C SER A 34 -2.84 -16.19 0.40
N GLY A 35 -3.64 -15.37 1.08
CA GLY A 35 -5.03 -15.10 0.75
C GLY A 35 -5.28 -14.18 -0.45
N GLU A 36 -6.56 -13.86 -0.64
CA GLU A 36 -7.02 -12.87 -1.62
C GLU A 36 -6.45 -11.50 -1.29
N LYS A 37 -5.87 -10.85 -2.30
CA LYS A 37 -5.23 -9.54 -2.20
C LYS A 37 -5.23 -8.88 -3.56
N ILE A 38 -5.34 -7.56 -3.53
CA ILE A 38 -5.32 -6.72 -4.72
C ILE A 38 -4.05 -5.90 -4.69
N GLU A 39 -3.19 -6.05 -5.70
CA GLU A 39 -1.96 -5.26 -5.78
C GLU A 39 -2.31 -3.82 -6.14
N ILE A 40 -1.85 -2.88 -5.33
CA ILE A 40 -1.89 -1.45 -5.67
C ILE A 40 -0.59 -1.16 -6.41
N SER A 41 -0.71 -0.71 -7.66
CA SER A 41 0.45 -0.26 -8.43
C SER A 41 1.10 0.98 -7.79
N ARG A 42 2.32 1.32 -8.21
CA ARG A 42 3.11 2.44 -7.65
C ARG A 42 3.45 2.22 -6.16
N PRO A 43 4.22 1.16 -5.83
CA PRO A 43 4.55 0.85 -4.45
C PRO A 43 5.31 1.97 -3.70
N GLU A 44 5.89 2.93 -4.41
CA GLU A 44 6.46 4.15 -3.85
C GLU A 44 5.48 4.98 -3.00
N ILE A 45 4.16 4.82 -3.19
CA ILE A 45 3.11 5.42 -2.34
C ILE A 45 3.27 5.05 -0.87
N ILE A 46 3.97 3.94 -0.54
CA ILE A 46 4.32 3.58 0.83
C ILE A 46 4.97 4.76 1.56
N PHE A 47 5.87 5.50 0.93
CA PHE A 47 6.52 6.66 1.55
C PHE A 47 5.56 7.84 1.73
N SER A 48 4.59 8.03 0.83
CA SER A 48 3.50 9.01 1.06
C SER A 48 2.63 8.64 2.26
N ILE A 49 2.46 7.35 2.55
CA ILE A 49 1.61 6.87 3.65
C ILE A 49 2.31 7.06 4.99
N ILE A 50 3.57 6.64 5.12
CA ILE A 50 4.30 6.69 6.41
C ILE A 50 4.52 8.13 6.90
N GLU A 51 4.52 9.12 6.01
CA GLU A 51 4.58 10.55 6.35
C GLU A 51 3.29 11.07 7.01
N LYS A 52 2.14 10.43 6.73
CA LYS A 52 0.82 10.90 7.18
C LYS A 52 0.18 10.00 8.23
N VAL A 53 0.57 8.74 8.27
CA VAL A 53 -0.05 7.69 9.05
C VAL A 53 1.01 7.05 9.90
N LEU A 54 0.75 7.00 11.21
CA LEU A 54 1.73 6.42 12.12
C LEU A 54 1.73 4.90 11.96
N PRO A 55 2.91 4.27 11.96
CA PRO A 55 3.00 2.83 11.84
C PRO A 55 2.21 2.13 12.94
N LEU A 56 1.47 1.10 12.56
CA LEU A 56 0.87 0.17 13.50
C LEU A 56 1.76 -1.07 13.54
N ALA A 57 2.48 -1.23 14.65
CA ALA A 57 3.25 -2.44 14.94
C ALA A 57 2.29 -3.60 15.23
N GLY A 58 1.75 -4.21 14.18
CA GLY A 58 0.82 -5.32 14.25
C GLY A 58 1.03 -6.29 13.09
N GLY A 59 1.84 -7.33 13.32
CA GLY A 59 2.09 -8.38 12.34
C GLY A 59 3.41 -8.23 11.57
N LYS A 60 3.46 -8.80 10.36
CA LYS A 60 4.63 -8.77 9.46
C LYS A 60 4.72 -7.53 8.57
N SER A 61 3.74 -6.62 8.69
CA SER A 61 3.64 -5.43 7.85
C SER A 61 3.69 -4.16 8.68
N PHE A 62 4.42 -3.16 8.16
CA PHE A 62 4.57 -1.85 8.78
C PHE A 62 3.35 -0.95 8.60
N ILE A 63 2.62 -1.17 7.51
CA ILE A 63 1.33 -0.55 7.23
C ILE A 63 0.31 -1.65 7.42
N PHE A 64 -0.58 -1.49 8.39
CA PHE A 64 -1.75 -2.34 8.58
C PHE A 64 -2.94 -1.46 8.99
N HIS A 65 -3.59 -0.85 8.01
CA HIS A 65 -4.61 0.19 8.25
C HIS A 65 -5.85 -0.03 7.40
N LYS A 66 -7.05 0.17 7.95
CA LYS A 66 -8.26 0.25 7.14
C LYS A 66 -8.11 1.36 6.13
N SER A 67 -8.55 1.11 4.90
CA SER A 67 -8.34 2.01 3.79
C SER A 67 -9.49 1.96 2.81
N LYS A 68 -9.70 3.08 2.11
CA LYS A 68 -10.60 3.20 0.98
C LYS A 68 -9.79 3.57 -0.25
N LEU A 69 -9.91 2.77 -1.29
CA LEU A 69 -9.20 2.91 -2.55
C LEU A 69 -10.20 3.17 -3.66
N SER A 70 -9.98 4.22 -4.44
CA SER A 70 -10.56 4.33 -5.78
C SER A 70 -9.44 4.24 -6.80
N GLY A 71 -9.67 3.51 -7.88
CA GLY A 71 -8.65 3.35 -8.90
C GLY A 71 -9.12 2.61 -10.12
N VAL A 72 -8.26 2.59 -11.14
CA VAL A 72 -8.55 1.91 -12.41
C VAL A 72 -7.99 0.51 -12.37
N LEU A 73 -8.80 -0.48 -12.73
CA LEU A 73 -8.33 -1.86 -12.87
C LEU A 73 -7.35 -1.96 -14.05
N THR A 74 -6.14 -2.46 -13.79
CA THR A 74 -5.04 -2.56 -14.78
C THR A 74 -4.56 -3.98 -15.02
N GLY A 75 -4.96 -4.93 -14.18
CA GLY A 75 -4.67 -6.35 -14.31
C GLY A 75 -5.74 -7.18 -13.61
N ASP A 76 -6.00 -8.36 -14.14
CA ASP A 76 -7.06 -9.28 -13.74
C ASP A 76 -6.53 -10.46 -12.91
N PHE A 77 -5.37 -11.03 -13.24
CA PHE A 77 -4.76 -12.14 -12.49
C PHE A 77 -3.21 -12.03 -12.42
N PRO A 78 -2.63 -11.55 -11.30
CA PRO A 78 -3.30 -11.04 -10.11
C PRO A 78 -4.02 -9.70 -10.37
N VAL A 79 -5.09 -9.45 -9.62
CA VAL A 79 -5.84 -8.18 -9.67
C VAL A 79 -4.89 -7.04 -9.32
N LYS A 80 -4.82 -6.03 -10.18
CA LYS A 80 -3.96 -4.87 -10.00
C LYS A 80 -4.68 -3.56 -10.27
N ILE A 81 -4.56 -2.60 -9.35
CA ILE A 81 -5.23 -1.30 -9.45
C ILE A 81 -4.22 -0.16 -9.57
N SER A 82 -4.48 0.75 -10.50
CA SER A 82 -3.85 2.07 -10.54
C SER A 82 -4.61 3.02 -9.63
N PRO A 83 -4.02 3.47 -8.50
CA PRO A 83 -4.75 4.27 -7.53
C PRO A 83 -5.02 5.67 -8.08
N VAL A 84 -6.27 6.12 -7.98
CA VAL A 84 -6.72 7.48 -8.26
C VAL A 84 -6.90 8.26 -6.95
N SER A 85 -7.41 7.61 -5.91
CA SER A 85 -7.48 8.17 -4.56
C SER A 85 -7.27 7.10 -3.51
N LEU A 86 -6.55 7.43 -2.44
CA LEU A 86 -6.33 6.55 -1.31
C LEU A 86 -6.60 7.29 -0.01
N LEU A 87 -7.52 6.76 0.79
CA LEU A 87 -7.82 7.19 2.14
C LEU A 87 -7.36 6.11 3.11
N VAL A 88 -6.63 6.48 4.16
CA VAL A 88 -6.11 5.53 5.16
C VAL A 88 -6.57 5.96 6.55
N GLU A 89 -7.06 5.03 7.34
CA GLU A 89 -7.51 5.27 8.71
C GLU A 89 -6.31 5.45 9.66
N GLU A 90 -6.27 6.58 10.36
CA GLU A 90 -5.27 6.85 11.39
C GLU A 90 -5.86 6.58 12.78
N ARG A 91 -5.54 5.43 13.38
CA ARG A 91 -5.79 5.09 14.79
C ARG A 91 -7.20 5.41 15.31
N GLY A 92 -8.22 5.20 14.49
CA GLY A 92 -9.63 5.50 14.85
C GLY A 92 -9.98 6.99 14.91
N GLN A 93 -9.07 7.88 14.51
CA GLN A 93 -9.31 9.33 14.41
C GLN A 93 -9.98 9.73 13.08
N GLY A 94 -10.18 8.77 12.19
CA GLY A 94 -10.78 8.95 10.87
C GLY A 94 -9.79 8.69 9.73
N PHE A 95 -10.28 8.92 8.51
CA PHE A 95 -9.52 8.69 7.29
C PHE A 95 -8.75 9.95 6.88
N VAL A 96 -7.46 9.78 6.59
CA VAL A 96 -6.60 10.82 6.00
C VAL A 96 -6.37 10.55 4.52
N CYS A 97 -6.31 11.62 3.72
CA CYS A 97 -6.04 11.52 2.30
C CYS A 97 -4.54 11.40 2.03
N ILE A 98 -4.15 10.33 1.32
CA ILE A 98 -2.77 10.11 0.90
C ILE A 98 -2.52 10.84 -0.40
N ASP A 99 -1.41 11.55 -0.46
CA ASP A 99 -1.01 12.26 -1.66
C ASP A 99 -0.35 11.29 -2.64
N LEU A 100 -0.95 11.17 -3.83
CA LEU A 100 -0.52 10.25 -4.88
C LEU A 100 0.26 10.96 -5.99
N GLU A 101 0.28 12.29 -6.03
CA GLU A 101 0.87 13.07 -7.15
C GLU A 101 1.58 14.36 -6.71
N GLY A 102 1.62 14.68 -5.41
CA GLY A 102 2.18 15.93 -4.92
C GLY A 102 3.68 16.09 -5.09
N ASP A 103 4.17 17.26 -4.70
CA ASP A 103 5.53 17.75 -4.96
C ASP A 103 6.65 16.79 -4.50
N ASN A 104 6.38 15.96 -3.49
CA ASN A 104 7.33 14.99 -2.94
C ASN A 104 7.36 13.65 -3.70
N PHE A 105 6.52 13.45 -4.70
CA PHE A 105 6.34 12.14 -5.33
C PHE A 105 7.64 11.60 -5.97
N GLU A 106 8.42 12.45 -6.64
CA GLU A 106 9.71 12.03 -7.22
C GLU A 106 10.73 11.67 -6.12
N THR A 107 10.68 12.35 -4.97
CA THR A 107 11.50 12.00 -3.80
C THR A 107 11.11 10.63 -3.25
N TYR A 108 9.81 10.35 -3.10
CA TYR A 108 9.31 9.06 -2.62
C TYR A 108 9.65 7.91 -3.57
N LYS A 109 9.59 8.16 -4.87
CA LYS A 109 10.04 7.21 -5.88
C LYS A 109 11.54 6.90 -5.74
N ALA A 110 12.38 7.93 -5.59
CA ALA A 110 13.81 7.74 -5.38
C ALA A 110 14.10 6.95 -4.08
N GLN A 111 13.44 7.30 -2.97
CA GLN A 111 13.56 6.58 -1.70
C GLN A 111 13.15 5.11 -1.83
N TYR A 112 12.04 4.83 -2.52
CA TYR A 112 11.60 3.47 -2.78
C TYR A 112 12.60 2.67 -3.61
N GLU A 113 13.16 3.27 -4.67
CA GLU A 113 14.20 2.62 -5.47
C GLU A 113 15.47 2.32 -4.66
N GLU A 114 15.92 3.25 -3.82
CA GLU A 114 17.06 3.05 -2.92
C GLU A 114 16.79 1.96 -1.89
N PHE A 115 15.60 1.97 -1.28
CA PHE A 115 15.14 0.95 -0.35
C PHE A 115 15.18 -0.44 -0.99
N VAL A 116 14.57 -0.62 -2.16
CA VAL A 116 14.56 -1.91 -2.88
C VAL A 116 15.96 -2.36 -3.27
N LYS A 117 16.85 -1.44 -3.70
CA LYS A 117 18.26 -1.76 -3.98
C LYS A 117 19.00 -2.21 -2.72
N GLY A 118 18.79 -1.55 -1.58
CA GLY A 118 19.42 -1.89 -0.30
C GLY A 118 19.03 -3.27 0.22
N LYS A 119 17.75 -3.66 0.09
CA LYS A 119 17.25 -4.98 0.49
C LYS A 119 17.80 -6.13 -0.38
N ARG A 120 18.26 -5.86 -1.61
CA ARG A 120 18.94 -6.86 -2.46
C ARG A 120 20.38 -7.16 -2.01
N GLY A 121 20.96 -6.36 -1.10
CA GLY A 121 22.36 -6.47 -0.68
C GLY A 121 22.62 -6.79 0.80
N VAL A 122 21.75 -6.38 1.74
CA VAL A 122 22.01 -6.52 3.20
C VAL A 122 20.70 -6.72 3.98
N GLY A 123 20.69 -7.70 4.89
CA GLY A 123 19.52 -8.31 5.52
C GLY A 123 18.87 -7.60 6.72
N SER A 124 18.61 -6.30 6.65
CA SER A 124 17.53 -5.73 7.46
C SER A 124 16.27 -5.78 6.60
N SER A 125 15.18 -6.40 7.07
CA SER A 125 13.85 -6.36 6.45
C SER A 125 13.03 -5.13 6.88
N ASP A 126 13.57 -4.33 7.80
CA ASP A 126 12.76 -3.40 8.58
C ASP A 126 12.61 -2.05 7.87
N TRP A 127 11.40 -1.52 7.91
CA TRP A 127 11.02 -0.23 7.31
C TRP A 127 11.42 0.95 8.21
N ILE A 128 11.57 0.70 9.51
CA ILE A 128 11.93 1.71 10.51
C ILE A 128 13.29 2.36 10.24
N ASP A 129 14.23 1.62 9.62
CA ASP A 129 15.56 2.13 9.28
C ASP A 129 15.52 3.25 8.21
N TRP A 130 14.35 3.51 7.60
CA TRP A 130 14.16 4.49 6.53
C TRP A 130 13.21 5.64 6.92
N LEU A 131 12.78 5.70 8.19
CA LEU A 131 12.11 6.84 8.81
C LEU A 131 13.13 7.74 9.53
#